data_AF-A0A7Y6YAP9-F1
#
_entry.id   AF-A0A7Y6YAP9-F1
#
_cell.length_a   1.000
_cell.length_b   1.000
_cell.length_c   1.000
_cell.angle_alpha   90.00
_cell.angle_beta   90.00
_cell.angle_gamma   90.00
#
_symmetry.space_group_name_H-M   'P 1'
#
loop_
_entity.id
_entity.type
_entity.pdbx_description
1 polymer ?
#
loop_
_entity_poly.entity_id
_entity_poly.type
_entity_poly.pdbx_seq_one_letter_code
_entity_poly.pdbx_strand_id
1 'polypeptide(L)'
;MSEVVSLDSFRKEVSPSAFSAAEIRIEDFIDLDTFPIHDLSSPKRRALVEQCRADLEAVGCSHIPRFIKESAIQEMLAEAKRLMSDARPADDFVNPYLTADDPTLPEDHPKRFFENRTSAFINSDLLEPQSLLRKIYDSDVVVHFVADCLNQGPVYRWADPLGRCPYSIMRTGDYFPWHYDGNEFTVSILIQASEEGGDFEYVPNLRTPNAENFSDVQKVLQGDRERVRVLKLREGDLQLFKGRY
;
A
#
# COMPACT_ATOMS: atom_id res chain seq x y z
N MET A 1 48.08 -7.00 -9.65
CA MET A 1 46.80 -7.42 -10.24
C MET A 1 45.94 -7.90 -9.08
N SER A 2 44.97 -7.10 -8.64
CA SER A 2 44.12 -7.42 -7.49
C SER A 2 43.01 -8.38 -7.90
N GLU A 3 42.91 -9.51 -7.21
CA GLU A 3 41.78 -10.42 -7.35
C GLU A 3 40.51 -9.74 -6.84
N VAL A 4 39.53 -9.60 -7.72
CA VAL A 4 38.16 -9.20 -7.37
C VAL A 4 37.51 -10.41 -6.71
N VAL A 5 37.48 -10.42 -5.38
CA VAL A 5 36.70 -11.39 -4.62
C VAL A 5 35.23 -11.01 -4.81
N SER A 6 34.51 -11.79 -5.62
CA SER A 6 33.06 -11.69 -5.71
C SER A 6 32.46 -12.05 -4.36
N LEU A 7 31.72 -11.11 -3.74
CA LEU A 7 31.04 -11.30 -2.46
C LEU A 7 29.97 -12.42 -2.50
N ASP A 8 29.62 -12.92 -3.69
CA ASP A 8 28.70 -14.04 -3.86
C ASP A 8 29.34 -15.41 -3.57
N SER A 9 30.67 -15.54 -3.54
CA SER A 9 31.33 -16.84 -3.34
C SER A 9 31.24 -17.39 -1.91
N PHE A 10 30.73 -16.61 -0.96
CA PHE A 10 30.57 -17.00 0.45
C PHE A 10 29.11 -17.25 0.87
N ARG A 11 28.16 -17.23 -0.07
CA ARG A 11 26.73 -17.34 0.26
C ARG A 11 26.27 -18.79 0.11
N LYS A 12 25.69 -19.33 1.19
CA LYS A 12 25.13 -20.69 1.25
C LYS A 12 23.98 -20.79 0.25
N GLU A 13 24.03 -21.77 -0.64
CA GLU A 13 22.90 -22.11 -1.51
C GLU A 13 21.69 -22.45 -0.64
N VAL A 14 20.60 -21.70 -0.82
CA VAL A 14 19.31 -21.98 -0.20
C VAL A 14 18.53 -22.85 -1.17
N SER A 15 17.95 -23.94 -0.67
CA SER A 15 17.15 -24.85 -1.49
C SER A 15 15.87 -24.13 -1.93
N PRO A 16 15.53 -24.10 -3.24
CA PRO A 16 14.36 -23.37 -3.72
C PRO A 16 13.08 -23.90 -3.06
N SER A 17 12.20 -22.99 -2.63
CA SER A 17 10.87 -23.34 -2.17
C SER A 17 10.03 -23.90 -3.33
N ALA A 18 9.01 -24.70 -3.02
CA ALA A 18 8.15 -25.38 -4.00
C ALA A 18 7.33 -24.44 -4.91
N PHE A 19 7.49 -23.11 -4.80
CA PHE A 19 6.60 -22.12 -5.42
C PHE A 19 7.30 -21.03 -6.26
N SER A 20 8.62 -21.06 -6.46
CA SER A 20 9.28 -20.09 -7.35
C SER A 20 10.51 -20.63 -8.08
N ALA A 21 10.70 -20.19 -9.33
CA ALA A 21 11.91 -20.45 -10.13
C ALA A 21 13.19 -19.77 -9.55
N ALA A 22 13.03 -18.81 -8.63
CA ALA A 22 14.08 -18.25 -7.79
C ALA A 22 13.48 -17.79 -6.45
N GLU A 23 13.99 -18.30 -5.33
CA GLU A 23 13.45 -17.97 -4.01
C GLU A 23 13.68 -16.48 -3.68
N ILE A 24 12.59 -15.74 -3.45
CA ILE A 24 12.68 -14.37 -2.97
C ILE A 24 13.09 -14.40 -1.50
N ARG A 25 14.29 -13.91 -1.23
CA ARG A 25 14.86 -13.80 0.10
C ARG A 25 14.24 -12.63 0.84
N ILE A 26 13.11 -12.88 1.51
CA ILE A 26 12.38 -11.83 2.24
C ILE A 26 13.20 -11.20 3.37
N GLU A 27 14.24 -11.89 3.86
CA GLU A 27 15.18 -11.33 4.82
C GLU A 27 16.02 -10.18 4.24
N ASP A 28 16.05 -9.98 2.93
CA ASP A 28 16.74 -8.83 2.32
C ASP A 28 15.99 -7.51 2.64
N PHE A 29 14.68 -7.56 2.90
CA PHE A 29 13.84 -6.38 3.11
C PHE A 29 12.99 -6.40 4.40
N ILE A 30 12.82 -7.54 5.08
CA ILE A 30 12.10 -7.64 6.37
C ILE A 30 13.04 -8.17 7.45
N ASP A 31 13.00 -7.56 8.63
CA ASP A 31 13.66 -8.11 9.82
C ASP A 31 12.85 -9.29 10.38
N LEU A 32 13.27 -10.51 10.04
CA LEU A 32 12.55 -11.73 10.41
C LEU A 32 12.64 -12.09 11.90
N ASP A 33 13.55 -11.49 12.67
CA ASP A 33 13.59 -11.66 14.12
C ASP A 33 12.44 -10.89 14.79
N THR A 34 12.14 -9.72 14.24
CA THR A 34 11.02 -8.85 14.67
C THR A 34 9.70 -9.29 14.05
N PHE A 35 9.69 -9.57 12.75
CA PHE A 35 8.53 -9.94 11.94
C PHE A 35 8.73 -11.30 11.27
N PRO A 36 8.58 -12.42 12.01
CA PRO A 36 8.78 -13.77 11.47
C PRO A 36 7.60 -14.22 10.59
N ILE A 37 7.26 -13.46 9.53
CA ILE A 37 6.07 -13.67 8.70
C ILE A 37 6.07 -15.01 7.95
N HIS A 38 7.23 -15.63 7.80
CA HIS A 38 7.42 -16.95 7.18
C HIS A 38 7.16 -18.12 8.14
N ASP A 39 7.31 -17.91 9.45
CA ASP A 39 7.20 -18.98 10.44
C ASP A 39 5.77 -19.07 11.00
N LEU A 40 4.97 -19.98 10.44
CA LEU A 40 3.58 -20.23 10.85
C LEU A 40 3.47 -20.73 12.31
N SER A 41 4.54 -21.28 12.87
CA SER A 41 4.56 -21.75 14.26
C SER A 41 4.88 -20.63 15.26
N SER A 42 5.41 -19.49 14.79
CA SER A 42 5.86 -18.39 15.62
C SER A 42 4.71 -17.73 16.39
N PRO A 43 4.79 -17.66 17.73
CA PRO A 43 3.85 -16.87 18.52
C PRO A 43 3.86 -15.38 18.15
N LYS A 44 5.02 -14.82 17.76
CA LYS A 44 5.13 -13.42 17.33
C LYS A 44 4.35 -13.17 16.04
N ARG A 45 4.46 -14.08 15.06
CA ARG A 45 3.68 -14.00 13.82
C ARG A 45 2.17 -14.04 14.11
N ARG A 46 1.74 -14.99 14.95
CA ARG A 46 0.33 -15.14 15.32
C ARG A 46 -0.24 -13.87 15.95
N ALA A 47 0.48 -13.30 16.93
CA ALA A 47 0.08 -12.05 17.57
C ALA A 47 -0.02 -10.89 16.58
N LEU A 48 0.92 -10.80 15.62
CA LEU A 48 0.89 -9.77 14.58
C LEU A 48 -0.34 -9.91 13.66
N VAL A 49 -0.67 -11.13 13.25
CA VAL A 49 -1.87 -11.40 12.44
C VAL A 49 -3.14 -11.08 13.21
N GLU A 50 -3.24 -11.49 14.47
CA GLU A 50 -4.39 -11.21 15.35
C GLU A 50 -4.57 -9.70 15.56
N GLN A 51 -3.48 -8.96 15.76
CA GLN A 51 -3.51 -7.50 15.85
C GLN A 51 -4.04 -6.87 14.56
N CYS A 52 -3.52 -7.28 13.40
CA CYS A 52 -3.98 -6.75 12.12
C CYS A 52 -5.47 -6.99 11.89
N ARG A 53 -5.97 -8.18 12.24
CA ARG A 53 -7.40 -8.52 12.15
C ARG A 53 -8.23 -7.64 13.06
N ALA A 54 -7.81 -7.48 14.31
CA ALA A 54 -8.51 -6.63 15.27
C ALA A 54 -8.59 -5.18 14.81
N ASP A 55 -7.50 -4.63 14.26
CA ASP A 55 -7.45 -3.26 13.74
C ASP A 55 -8.33 -3.08 12.49
N LEU A 56 -8.28 -4.02 11.55
CA LEU A 56 -9.14 -4.01 10.36
C LEU A 56 -10.63 -4.17 10.70
N GLU A 57 -10.97 -4.94 11.72
CA GLU A 57 -12.34 -5.09 12.19
C GLU A 57 -12.83 -3.83 12.91
N ALA A 58 -12.04 -3.31 13.83
CA ALA A 58 -12.42 -2.17 14.64
C ALA A 58 -12.49 -0.87 13.84
N VAL A 59 -11.51 -0.66 12.95
CA VAL A 59 -11.30 0.65 12.32
C VAL A 59 -10.97 0.58 10.83
N GLY A 60 -10.91 -0.60 10.22
CA GLY A 60 -10.69 -0.73 8.77
C GLY A 60 -9.27 -0.43 8.30
N CYS A 61 -8.31 -0.23 9.21
CA CYS A 61 -6.91 0.04 8.89
C CYS A 61 -6.00 -0.55 9.98
N SER A 62 -5.02 -1.33 9.57
CA SER A 62 -3.92 -1.86 10.39
C SER A 62 -2.60 -1.19 10.00
N HIS A 63 -1.75 -0.95 11.00
CA HIS A 63 -0.45 -0.30 10.85
C HIS A 63 0.64 -1.14 11.51
N ILE A 64 1.67 -1.48 10.75
CA ILE A 64 2.84 -2.23 11.22
C ILE A 64 4.07 -1.33 11.08
N PRO A 65 4.54 -0.72 12.19
CA PRO A 65 5.63 0.24 12.11
C PRO A 65 6.97 -0.42 11.81
N ARG A 66 7.79 0.21 10.97
CA ARG A 66 9.14 -0.24 10.60
C ARG A 66 9.19 -1.69 10.08
N PHE A 67 8.16 -2.10 9.35
CA PHE A 67 8.06 -3.44 8.77
C PHE A 67 9.17 -3.72 7.75
N ILE A 68 9.51 -2.70 6.95
CA ILE A 68 10.60 -2.76 5.97
C ILE A 68 11.89 -2.23 6.59
N LYS A 69 13.00 -2.92 6.31
CA LYS A 69 14.34 -2.54 6.77
C LYS A 69 14.76 -1.19 6.18
N GLU A 70 15.47 -0.40 6.98
CA GLU A 70 16.07 0.87 6.54
C GLU A 70 16.89 0.74 5.25
N SER A 71 17.74 -0.29 5.16
CA SER A 71 18.55 -0.53 3.95
C SER A 71 17.71 -0.76 2.70
N ALA A 72 16.57 -1.45 2.84
CA ALA A 72 15.66 -1.71 1.73
C ALA A 72 14.88 -0.45 1.32
N ILE A 73 14.48 0.37 2.29
CA ILE A 73 13.87 1.69 2.03
C ILE A 73 14.81 2.55 1.19
N GLN A 74 16.09 2.62 1.57
CA GLN A 74 17.08 3.42 0.83
C GLN A 74 17.27 2.93 -0.62
N GLU A 75 17.22 1.60 -0.84
CA GLU A 75 17.28 1.02 -2.19
C GLU A 75 16.03 1.34 -3.02
N MET A 76 14.84 1.17 -2.44
CA MET A 76 13.56 1.51 -3.08
C MET A 76 13.48 3.00 -3.41
N LEU A 77 13.92 3.87 -2.50
CA LEU A 77 13.98 5.30 -2.72
C LEU A 77 14.98 5.67 -3.84
N ALA A 78 16.13 4.99 -3.90
CA ALA A 78 17.11 5.21 -4.95
C ALA A 78 16.56 4.79 -6.33
N GLU A 79 15.84 3.66 -6.42
CA GLU A 79 15.12 3.25 -7.62
C GLU A 79 14.07 4.29 -8.02
N ALA A 80 13.18 4.67 -7.10
CA ALA A 80 12.13 5.65 -7.37
C ALA A 80 12.71 6.99 -7.87
N LYS A 81 13.84 7.45 -7.30
CA LYS A 81 14.54 8.66 -7.76
C LYS A 81 15.08 8.54 -9.19
N ARG A 82 15.61 7.38 -9.58
CA ARG A 82 16.09 7.16 -10.95
C ARG A 82 14.95 7.14 -11.97
N LEU A 83 13.79 6.62 -11.58
CA LEU A 83 12.60 6.49 -12.43
C LEU A 83 11.65 7.71 -12.37
N MET A 84 11.95 8.69 -11.51
CA MET A 84 11.06 9.82 -11.22
C MET A 84 10.71 10.66 -12.47
N SER A 85 11.62 10.76 -13.44
CA SER A 85 11.37 11.48 -14.71
C SER A 85 10.34 10.79 -15.60
N ASP A 86 10.13 9.49 -15.41
CA ASP A 86 9.19 8.67 -16.18
C ASP A 86 7.85 8.49 -15.45
N ALA A 87 7.68 9.12 -14.28
CA ALA A 87 6.44 9.12 -13.53
C ALA A 87 5.30 9.73 -14.36
N ARG A 88 4.18 9.01 -14.42
CA ARG A 88 2.98 9.41 -15.16
C ARG A 88 2.06 10.24 -14.26
N PRO A 89 1.74 11.49 -14.62
CA PRO A 89 0.72 12.26 -13.92
C PRO A 89 -0.62 11.53 -13.98
N ALA A 90 -1.36 11.62 -12.89
CA ALA A 90 -2.68 11.05 -12.74
C ALA A 90 -3.69 12.15 -12.36
N ASP A 91 -3.48 13.32 -12.95
CA ASP A 91 -4.28 14.52 -12.75
C ASP A 91 -5.65 14.34 -13.39
N ASP A 92 -6.70 14.52 -12.60
CA ASP A 92 -8.08 14.38 -13.06
C ASP A 92 -9.05 15.09 -12.10
N PHE A 93 -10.25 15.40 -12.56
CA PHE A 93 -11.33 15.89 -11.72
C PHE A 93 -12.20 14.70 -11.30
N VAL A 94 -12.13 14.32 -10.02
CA VAL A 94 -12.74 13.07 -9.52
C VAL A 94 -13.73 13.33 -8.41
N ASN A 95 -14.76 12.49 -8.32
CA ASN A 95 -15.62 12.39 -7.14
C ASN A 95 -15.25 11.16 -6.31
N PRO A 96 -15.77 11.02 -5.08
CA PRO A 96 -15.38 9.92 -4.18
C PRO A 96 -15.66 8.51 -4.70
N TYR A 97 -16.49 8.37 -5.74
CA TYR A 97 -16.89 7.10 -6.31
C TYR A 97 -16.17 6.79 -7.63
N LEU A 98 -15.33 7.71 -8.12
CA LEU A 98 -14.61 7.62 -9.39
C LEU A 98 -15.56 7.34 -10.58
N THR A 99 -16.74 7.95 -10.56
CA THR A 99 -17.75 7.84 -11.63
C THR A 99 -17.84 9.11 -12.47
N ALA A 100 -18.50 9.04 -13.63
CA ALA A 100 -18.92 10.24 -14.35
C ALA A 100 -19.97 11.05 -13.55
N ASP A 101 -20.16 12.33 -13.90
CA ASP A 101 -21.23 13.15 -13.33
C ASP A 101 -22.61 12.57 -13.71
N ASP A 102 -23.57 12.72 -12.80
CA ASP A 102 -24.96 12.34 -13.00
C ASP A 102 -25.86 13.54 -12.72
N PRO A 103 -26.20 14.34 -13.76
CA PRO A 103 -27.04 15.54 -13.61
C PRO A 103 -28.47 15.27 -13.14
N THR A 104 -28.89 14.01 -13.03
CA THR A 104 -30.22 13.67 -12.49
C THR A 104 -30.26 13.70 -10.95
N LEU A 105 -29.09 13.71 -10.30
CA LEU A 105 -28.95 13.82 -8.86
C LEU A 105 -28.91 15.29 -8.39
N PRO A 106 -29.30 15.59 -7.13
CA PRO A 106 -29.14 16.91 -6.53
C PRO A 106 -27.72 17.46 -6.69
N GLU A 107 -27.57 18.78 -6.87
CA GLU A 107 -26.26 19.42 -7.09
C GLU A 107 -25.27 19.18 -5.95
N ASP A 108 -25.77 19.02 -4.72
CA ASP A 108 -24.98 18.79 -3.51
C ASP A 108 -24.76 17.30 -3.20
N HIS A 109 -25.19 16.40 -4.09
CA HIS A 109 -25.05 14.96 -3.91
C HIS A 109 -23.57 14.53 -3.98
N PRO A 110 -23.07 13.63 -3.11
CA PRO A 110 -21.66 13.22 -3.09
C PRO A 110 -21.06 12.74 -4.43
N LYS A 111 -21.84 12.03 -5.25
CA LYS A 111 -21.42 11.63 -6.63
C LYS A 111 -21.20 12.80 -7.60
N ARG A 112 -21.71 13.98 -7.26
CA ARG A 112 -21.53 15.22 -8.03
C ARG A 112 -20.53 16.17 -7.37
N PHE A 113 -19.93 15.75 -6.25
CA PHE A 113 -18.87 16.50 -5.57
C PHE A 113 -17.53 16.12 -6.20
N PHE A 114 -17.03 16.98 -7.09
CA PHE A 114 -15.76 16.74 -7.76
C PHE A 114 -14.67 17.67 -7.24
N GLU A 115 -13.47 17.09 -7.09
CA GLU A 115 -12.26 17.79 -6.66
C GLU A 115 -11.11 17.51 -7.64
N ASN A 116 -10.15 18.43 -7.68
CA ASN A 116 -8.97 18.25 -8.50
C ASN A 116 -7.99 17.32 -7.82
N ARG A 117 -7.73 16.17 -8.43
CA ARG A 117 -6.67 15.25 -8.03
C ARG A 117 -5.38 15.65 -8.73
N THR A 118 -4.30 15.67 -7.95
CA THR A 118 -2.93 15.87 -8.43
C THR A 118 -2.03 14.84 -7.77
N SER A 119 -1.44 13.97 -8.58
CA SER A 119 -0.53 12.92 -8.12
C SER A 119 0.15 12.29 -9.33
N ALA A 120 1.19 11.48 -9.11
CA ALA A 120 1.82 10.71 -10.18
C ALA A 120 2.13 9.29 -9.73
N PHE A 121 2.33 8.41 -10.70
CA PHE A 121 2.80 7.05 -10.44
C PHE A 121 4.03 6.71 -11.28
N ILE A 122 4.98 6.01 -10.68
CA ILE A 122 5.92 5.17 -11.45
C ILE A 122 5.23 3.82 -11.60
N ASN A 123 4.81 3.51 -12.83
CA ASN A 123 4.09 2.28 -13.12
C ASN A 123 5.00 1.05 -12.99
N SER A 124 4.38 -0.10 -12.71
CA SER A 124 5.10 -1.32 -12.34
C SER A 124 5.97 -1.86 -13.48
N ASP A 125 5.63 -1.60 -14.74
CA ASP A 125 6.38 -1.98 -15.93
C ASP A 125 7.71 -1.24 -16.08
N LEU A 126 7.86 -0.08 -15.42
CA LEU A 126 9.09 0.70 -15.39
C LEU A 126 10.09 0.25 -14.31
N LEU A 127 9.65 -0.57 -13.34
CA LEU A 127 10.49 -1.01 -12.23
C LEU A 127 11.69 -1.83 -12.71
N GLU A 128 12.83 -1.65 -12.05
CA GLU A 128 14.08 -2.30 -12.44
C GLU A 128 13.97 -3.82 -12.24
N PRO A 129 14.71 -4.66 -13.00
CA PRO A 129 14.65 -6.11 -12.85
C PRO A 129 14.93 -6.63 -11.43
N GLN A 130 15.68 -5.86 -10.63
CA GLN A 130 16.03 -6.20 -9.25
C GLN A 130 15.19 -5.47 -8.20
N SER A 131 14.15 -4.73 -8.61
CA SER A 131 13.28 -3.93 -7.75
C SER A 131 12.86 -4.70 -6.49
N LEU A 132 13.14 -4.13 -5.32
CA LEU A 132 12.66 -4.67 -4.05
C LEU A 132 11.13 -4.58 -3.96
N LEU A 133 10.50 -3.53 -4.52
CA LEU A 133 9.04 -3.43 -4.55
C LEU A 133 8.42 -4.59 -5.31
N ARG A 134 9.02 -4.98 -6.45
CA ARG A 134 8.58 -6.16 -7.21
C ARG A 134 8.78 -7.44 -6.40
N LYS A 135 9.93 -7.62 -5.75
CA LYS A 135 10.20 -8.79 -4.88
C LYS A 135 9.23 -8.88 -3.69
N ILE A 136 8.90 -7.76 -3.05
CA ILE A 136 7.90 -7.71 -1.97
C ILE A 136 6.55 -8.19 -2.49
N TYR A 137 6.10 -7.65 -3.62
CA TYR A 137 4.81 -8.01 -4.23
C TYR A 137 4.77 -9.47 -4.73
N ASP A 138 5.87 -9.97 -5.28
CA ASP A 138 5.98 -11.31 -5.85
C ASP A 138 6.27 -12.40 -4.81
N SER A 139 6.56 -12.04 -3.57
CA SER A 139 6.78 -13.01 -2.50
C SER A 139 5.48 -13.70 -2.08
N ASP A 140 5.40 -15.02 -2.24
CA ASP A 140 4.26 -15.81 -1.75
C ASP A 140 4.14 -15.75 -0.23
N VAL A 141 5.26 -15.60 0.48
CA VAL A 141 5.25 -15.45 1.94
C VAL A 141 4.54 -14.15 2.34
N VAL A 142 4.82 -13.05 1.65
CA VAL A 142 4.16 -11.76 1.91
C VAL A 142 2.68 -11.84 1.54
N VAL A 143 2.33 -12.44 0.40
CA VAL A 143 0.93 -12.62 -0.02
C VAL A 143 0.14 -13.45 1.00
N HIS A 144 0.69 -14.57 1.46
CA HIS A 144 0.04 -15.39 2.49
C HIS A 144 -0.06 -14.67 3.84
N PHE A 145 0.96 -13.89 4.23
CA PHE A 145 0.88 -13.06 5.43
C PHE A 145 -0.25 -12.02 5.34
N VAL A 146 -0.36 -11.32 4.20
CA VAL A 146 -1.45 -10.36 3.97
C VAL A 146 -2.82 -11.04 3.97
N ALA A 147 -2.96 -12.21 3.32
CA ALA A 147 -4.20 -13.00 3.35
C ALA A 147 -4.60 -13.39 4.78
N ASP A 148 -3.63 -13.82 5.58
CA ASP A 148 -3.85 -14.13 6.99
C ASP A 148 -4.29 -12.88 7.77
N CYS A 149 -3.63 -11.74 7.60
CA CYS A 149 -4.00 -10.47 8.23
C CYS A 149 -5.41 -10.01 7.87
N LEU A 150 -5.83 -10.19 6.61
CA LEU A 150 -7.18 -9.88 6.13
C LEU A 150 -8.25 -10.87 6.61
N ASN A 151 -7.83 -12.05 7.09
CA ASN A 151 -8.72 -13.19 7.32
C ASN A 151 -9.55 -13.54 6.07
N GLN A 152 -8.96 -13.36 4.89
CA GLN A 152 -9.60 -13.58 3.59
C GLN A 152 -8.60 -14.30 2.69
N GLY A 153 -9.08 -15.33 1.99
CA GLY A 153 -8.25 -16.10 1.08
C GLY A 153 -9.08 -16.91 0.10
N PRO A 154 -8.51 -17.23 -1.08
CA PRO A 154 -7.18 -16.83 -1.53
C PRO A 154 -7.07 -15.35 -1.92
N VAL A 155 -5.93 -14.72 -1.61
CA VAL A 155 -5.54 -13.41 -2.15
C VAL A 155 -4.70 -13.64 -3.41
N TYR A 156 -5.06 -12.96 -4.49
CA TYR A 156 -4.35 -13.05 -5.76
C TYR A 156 -3.62 -11.75 -6.07
N ARG A 157 -2.46 -11.89 -6.72
CA ARG A 157 -1.76 -10.75 -7.32
C ARG A 157 -2.58 -10.21 -8.48
N TRP A 158 -2.82 -8.91 -8.49
CA TRP A 158 -3.35 -8.20 -9.64
C TRP A 158 -2.45 -8.41 -10.85
N ALA A 159 -3.06 -8.80 -11.97
CA ALA A 159 -2.37 -9.15 -13.22
C ALA A 159 -2.05 -7.94 -14.11
N ASP A 160 -2.53 -6.73 -13.76
CA ASP A 160 -2.25 -5.53 -14.54
C ASP A 160 -0.73 -5.24 -14.53
N PRO A 161 -0.06 -5.21 -15.69
CA PRO A 161 1.36 -4.91 -15.76
C PRO A 161 1.71 -3.50 -15.29
N LEU A 162 0.75 -2.57 -15.26
CA LEU A 162 0.97 -1.17 -14.87
C LEU A 162 0.68 -0.94 -13.39
N GLY A 163 -0.51 -1.33 -12.93
CA GLY A 163 -1.05 -1.00 -11.59
C GLY A 163 -0.75 -2.00 -10.48
N ARG A 164 -0.07 -3.13 -10.75
CA ARG A 164 0.14 -4.19 -9.74
C ARG A 164 0.91 -3.76 -8.48
N CYS A 165 1.99 -2.99 -8.62
CA CYS A 165 2.79 -2.48 -7.50
C CYS A 165 3.52 -1.17 -7.87
N PRO A 166 2.81 -0.09 -8.19
CA PRO A 166 3.42 1.18 -8.56
C PRO A 166 3.98 1.93 -7.33
N TYR A 167 4.93 2.84 -7.55
CA TYR A 167 5.20 3.90 -6.59
C TYR A 167 4.18 5.03 -6.78
N SER A 168 3.50 5.44 -5.70
CA SER A 168 2.71 6.67 -5.67
C SER A 168 3.60 7.85 -5.31
N ILE A 169 3.48 8.95 -6.05
CA ILE A 169 4.27 10.16 -5.88
C ILE A 169 3.33 11.34 -5.63
N MET A 170 3.62 12.06 -4.55
CA MET A 170 3.00 13.34 -4.24
C MET A 170 4.11 14.37 -4.01
N ARG A 171 4.03 15.49 -4.72
CA ARG A 171 4.89 16.66 -4.60
C ARG A 171 4.26 17.71 -3.69
N THR A 172 5.02 18.76 -3.37
CA THR A 172 4.46 19.92 -2.67
C THR A 172 3.27 20.50 -3.43
N GLY A 173 2.12 20.55 -2.78
CA GLY A 173 0.87 21.04 -3.36
C GLY A 173 0.03 19.97 -4.05
N ASP A 174 0.55 18.75 -4.21
CA ASP A 174 -0.27 17.63 -4.69
C ASP A 174 -1.33 17.27 -3.65
N TYR A 175 -2.50 16.86 -4.15
CA TYR A 175 -3.67 16.54 -3.36
C TYR A 175 -4.37 15.32 -3.95
N PHE A 176 -4.68 14.35 -3.08
CA PHE A 176 -5.48 13.19 -3.43
C PHE A 176 -6.83 13.30 -2.70
N PRO A 177 -7.92 13.67 -3.41
CA PRO A 177 -9.24 13.88 -2.82
C PRO A 177 -9.81 12.67 -2.10
N TRP A 178 -10.84 12.90 -1.28
CA TRP A 178 -11.63 11.83 -0.66
C TRP A 178 -12.18 10.88 -1.72
N HIS A 179 -11.90 9.58 -1.58
CA HIS A 179 -12.42 8.55 -2.47
C HIS A 179 -12.49 7.18 -1.78
N TYR A 180 -13.26 6.28 -2.40
CA TYR A 180 -13.18 4.85 -2.17
C TYR A 180 -12.24 4.23 -3.20
N ASP A 181 -11.42 3.27 -2.78
CA ASP A 181 -10.59 2.51 -3.71
C ASP A 181 -11.48 1.60 -4.57
N GLY A 182 -11.00 1.30 -5.78
CA GLY A 182 -11.58 0.23 -6.61
C GLY A 182 -11.42 -1.17 -5.99
N ASN A 183 -10.36 -1.36 -5.20
CA ASN A 183 -9.96 -2.62 -4.59
C ASN A 183 -10.61 -2.84 -3.21
N GLU A 184 -10.86 -4.10 -2.83
CA GLU A 184 -11.41 -4.42 -1.50
C GLU A 184 -10.48 -3.98 -0.36
N PHE A 185 -9.17 -4.08 -0.58
CA PHE A 185 -8.14 -3.63 0.35
C PHE A 185 -6.92 -3.10 -0.41
N THR A 186 -6.09 -2.36 0.32
CA THR A 186 -4.84 -1.82 -0.17
C THR A 186 -3.73 -2.09 0.84
N VAL A 187 -2.55 -2.48 0.33
CA VAL A 187 -1.30 -2.58 1.09
C VAL A 187 -0.41 -1.45 0.61
N SER A 188 0.06 -0.59 1.50
CA SER A 188 1.02 0.45 1.18
C SER A 188 2.24 0.38 2.11
N ILE A 189 3.38 0.83 1.59
CA ILE A 189 4.62 0.97 2.34
C ILE A 189 5.09 2.40 2.11
N LEU A 190 5.32 3.16 3.17
CA LEU A 190 5.88 4.50 3.04
C LEU A 190 7.40 4.41 2.89
N ILE A 191 7.95 4.95 1.80
CA ILE A 191 9.40 4.97 1.54
C ILE A 191 10.05 6.34 1.72
N GLN A 192 9.24 7.41 1.73
CA GLN A 192 9.67 8.77 1.96
C GLN A 192 8.49 9.55 2.56
N ALA A 193 8.65 10.06 3.78
CA ALA A 193 7.67 10.93 4.40
C ALA A 193 7.77 12.36 3.86
N SER A 194 6.66 13.09 3.92
CA SER A 194 6.60 14.54 3.74
C SER A 194 7.17 15.26 4.97
N GLU A 195 7.68 16.49 4.76
CA GLU A 195 8.07 17.38 5.86
C GLU A 195 6.84 17.94 6.60
N GLU A 196 5.77 18.25 5.85
CA GLU A 196 4.48 18.73 6.34
C GLU A 196 3.35 18.19 5.45
N GLY A 197 2.18 17.91 6.04
CA GLY A 197 1.05 17.30 5.33
C GLY A 197 1.32 15.83 4.96
N GLY A 198 0.59 15.29 3.99
CA GLY A 198 0.76 13.90 3.54
C GLY A 198 0.28 12.84 4.54
N ASP A 199 -0.44 13.25 5.58
CA ASP A 199 -1.06 12.32 6.54
C ASP A 199 -2.15 11.50 5.83
N PHE A 200 -2.27 10.22 6.20
CA PHE A 200 -3.36 9.38 5.70
C PHE A 200 -4.64 9.65 6.50
N GLU A 201 -5.65 10.22 5.84
CA GLU A 201 -6.95 10.50 6.43
C GLU A 201 -8.01 9.52 5.92
N TYR A 202 -8.82 8.99 6.84
CA TYR A 202 -9.86 8.02 6.49
C TYR A 202 -11.03 8.04 7.47
N VAL A 203 -12.20 7.58 7.02
CA VAL A 203 -13.41 7.44 7.86
C VAL A 203 -13.88 5.99 7.82
N PRO A 204 -13.75 5.24 8.92
CA PRO A 204 -14.17 3.83 8.95
C PRO A 204 -15.67 3.66 8.72
N ASN A 205 -16.03 2.63 7.94
CA ASN A 205 -17.41 2.18 7.71
C ASN A 205 -18.34 3.32 7.23
N LEU A 206 -17.79 4.29 6.49
CA LEU A 206 -18.59 5.35 5.88
C LEU A 206 -19.43 4.80 4.72
N ARG A 207 -19.01 3.69 4.13
CA ARG A 207 -19.75 2.90 3.14
C ARG A 207 -19.75 1.44 3.57
N THR A 208 -20.77 0.69 3.18
CA THR A 208 -20.82 -0.77 3.35
C THR A 208 -21.36 -1.40 2.07
N PRO A 209 -21.23 -2.73 1.88
CA PRO A 209 -21.79 -3.39 0.71
C PRO A 209 -23.30 -3.17 0.50
N ASN A 210 -24.03 -2.83 1.56
CA ASN A 210 -25.49 -2.65 1.55
C ASN A 210 -25.95 -1.20 1.75
N ALA A 211 -25.03 -0.26 2.00
CA ALA A 211 -25.39 1.13 2.29
C ALA A 211 -24.29 2.11 1.89
N GLU A 212 -24.66 3.11 1.09
CA GLU A 212 -23.75 4.16 0.60
C GLU A 212 -23.58 5.34 1.57
N ASN A 213 -24.51 5.49 2.54
CA ASN A 213 -24.55 6.54 3.56
C ASN A 213 -24.25 7.97 3.05
N PHE A 214 -24.85 8.36 1.91
CA PHE A 214 -24.57 9.63 1.24
C PHE A 214 -24.66 10.86 2.16
N SER A 215 -25.57 10.88 3.14
CA SER A 215 -25.67 11.99 4.10
C SER A 215 -24.43 12.16 4.97
N ASP A 216 -23.81 11.06 5.40
CA ASP A 216 -22.59 11.13 6.21
C ASP A 216 -21.37 11.39 5.34
N VAL A 217 -21.34 10.86 4.11
CA VAL A 217 -20.33 11.22 3.10
C VAL A 217 -20.36 12.73 2.84
N GLN A 218 -21.55 13.29 2.64
CA GLN A 218 -21.71 14.73 2.39
C GLN A 218 -21.15 15.59 3.53
N LYS A 219 -21.36 15.21 4.80
CA LYS A 219 -20.77 15.93 5.94
C LYS A 219 -19.25 15.96 5.88
N VAL A 220 -18.61 14.82 5.61
CA VAL A 220 -17.14 14.72 5.49
C VAL A 220 -16.63 15.61 4.36
N LEU A 221 -17.28 15.55 3.19
CA LEU A 221 -16.92 16.38 2.04
C LEU A 221 -17.12 17.89 2.30
N GLN A 222 -18.04 18.26 3.19
CA GLN A 222 -18.26 19.64 3.64
C GLN A 222 -17.37 20.06 4.80
N GLY A 223 -16.39 19.22 5.19
CA GLY A 223 -15.36 19.55 6.17
C GLY A 223 -15.66 19.09 7.60
N ASP A 224 -16.67 18.23 7.82
CA ASP A 224 -16.85 17.57 9.10
C ASP A 224 -15.67 16.62 9.37
N ARG A 225 -15.03 16.80 10.54
CA ARG A 225 -13.86 16.02 10.96
C ARG A 225 -14.12 15.15 12.19
N GLU A 226 -15.36 15.08 12.71
CA GLU A 226 -15.68 14.37 13.96
C GLU A 226 -15.29 12.89 13.90
N ARG A 227 -15.48 12.25 12.74
CA ARG A 227 -15.18 10.82 12.52
C ARG A 227 -13.87 10.57 11.77
N VAL A 228 -13.15 11.62 11.39
CA VAL A 228 -11.92 11.48 10.60
C VAL A 228 -10.82 10.94 11.48
N ARG A 229 -10.20 9.86 11.02
CA ARG A 229 -8.98 9.30 11.60
C ARG A 229 -7.79 9.73 10.77
N VAL A 230 -6.69 10.02 11.46
CA VAL A 230 -5.43 10.46 10.87
C VAL A 230 -4.33 9.49 11.28
N LEU A 231 -3.68 8.87 10.30
CA LEU A 231 -2.52 8.01 10.50
C LEU A 231 -1.27 8.70 9.96
N LYS A 232 -0.33 8.98 10.86
CA LYS A 232 0.99 9.53 10.54
C LYS A 232 1.98 8.40 10.31
N LEU A 233 2.20 8.07 9.04
CA LEU A 233 3.15 7.04 8.63
C LEU A 233 4.59 7.56 8.68
N ARG A 234 5.52 6.64 8.93
CA ARG A 234 6.97 6.86 8.80
C ARG A 234 7.58 5.91 7.79
N GLU A 235 8.77 6.22 7.31
CA GLU A 235 9.50 5.35 6.41
C GLU A 235 9.61 3.92 6.96
N GLY A 236 9.26 2.95 6.12
CA GLY A 236 9.29 1.53 6.45
C GLY A 236 8.02 0.98 7.08
N ASP A 237 7.08 1.85 7.44
CA ASP A 237 5.78 1.43 7.93
C ASP A 237 4.99 0.73 6.82
N LEU A 238 4.38 -0.40 7.16
CA LEU A 238 3.37 -1.06 6.32
C LEU A 238 1.99 -0.66 6.83
N GLN A 239 1.12 -0.28 5.90
CA GLN A 239 -0.28 -0.02 6.15
C GLN A 239 -1.12 -1.01 5.34
N LEU A 240 -2.14 -1.58 5.99
CA LEU A 240 -3.13 -2.45 5.37
C LEU A 240 -4.51 -1.91 5.70
N PHE A 241 -5.30 -1.52 4.71
CA PHE A 241 -6.62 -0.93 4.95
C PHE A 241 -7.68 -1.45 3.98
N LYS A 242 -8.95 -1.40 4.40
CA LYS A 242 -10.11 -1.71 3.56
C LYS A 242 -10.37 -0.50 2.66
N GLY A 243 -10.29 -0.71 1.35
CA GLY A 243 -10.31 0.40 0.39
C GLY A 243 -11.72 0.74 -0.09
N ARG A 244 -12.57 -0.26 -0.25
CA ARG A 244 -13.90 -0.10 -0.88
C ARG A 244 -15.05 0.10 0.10
N TYR A 245 -14.99 -0.56 1.26
CA TYR A 245 -16.06 -0.61 2.28
C TYR A 245 -15.45 -0.47 3.68
#